data_AF-A0AAD2FQU9-F1
#
_entry.id   AF-A0AAD2FQU9-F1
#
_cell.length_a   1.000
_cell.length_b   1.000
_cell.length_c   1.000
_cell.angle_alpha   90.00
_cell.angle_beta   90.00
_cell.angle_gamma   90.00
#
_symmetry.space_group_name_H-M   'P 1'
#
loop_
_entity.id
_entity.type
_entity.pdbx_description
1 polymer ?
#
loop_
_entity_poly.entity_id
_entity_poly.type
_entity_poly.pdbx_seq_one_letter_code
_entity_poly.pdbx_strand_id
1 'polypeptide(L)'
;MDSSTSSTTSPSPSPSALVQTLNQKGVYCITTGRCNRAISFFVRAMEVSKQDQHRTACNCEHCSLEACIEYSHSLVQEHSESAMEEDDSCDFVRQFCNREDSSSHNHDDDGYLYRIPIVTKPDSMGHSMGNIMPKILTFNLALAHHLKALDEKQNNFKIAVRLYQLVYQTELKEKSKASFFFALVAANNLADVHRRLSNPQKQQQCLQFVLSAIMLMGYDISSRNREYCKVELDGFVRNATSLILTPGCAAVA
;
A
#
# COMPACT_ATOMS: atom_id res chain seq x y z
N MET A 1 -14.29 -22.34 52.71
CA MET A 1 -13.23 -22.40 51.69
C MET A 1 -13.56 -21.29 50.72
N ASP A 2 -13.02 -20.10 50.98
CA ASP A 2 -13.37 -18.90 50.23
C ASP A 2 -12.50 -18.82 48.98
N SER A 3 -13.14 -19.09 47.84
CA SER A 3 -12.54 -18.93 46.51
C SER A 3 -12.48 -17.44 46.16
N SER A 4 -11.40 -16.79 46.59
CA SER A 4 -11.08 -15.41 46.18
C SER A 4 -10.77 -15.37 44.69
N THR A 5 -11.77 -15.06 43.87
CA THR A 5 -11.59 -14.74 42.45
C THR A 5 -10.85 -13.41 42.32
N SER A 6 -9.54 -13.47 42.12
CA SER A 6 -8.72 -12.30 41.78
C SER A 6 -9.08 -11.85 40.36
N SER A 7 -9.86 -10.78 40.25
CA SER A 7 -10.13 -10.10 38.97
C SER A 7 -8.84 -9.42 38.48
N THR A 8 -8.13 -10.06 37.55
CA THR A 8 -6.99 -9.47 36.84
C THR A 8 -7.50 -8.44 35.84
N THR A 9 -7.45 -7.16 36.21
CA THR A 9 -7.66 -6.05 35.28
C THR A 9 -6.50 -6.01 34.29
N SER A 10 -6.76 -6.38 33.04
CA SER A 10 -5.77 -6.29 31.97
C SER A 10 -5.36 -4.81 31.78
N PRO A 11 -4.05 -4.50 31.73
CA PRO A 11 -3.58 -3.13 31.53
C PRO A 11 -4.12 -2.57 30.22
N SER A 12 -4.52 -1.30 30.23
CA SER A 12 -4.96 -0.59 29.03
C SER A 12 -3.82 -0.55 27.99
N PRO A 13 -4.09 -0.83 26.71
CA PRO A 13 -3.06 -0.83 25.68
C PRO A 13 -2.44 0.57 25.51
N SER A 14 -1.16 0.63 25.15
CA SER A 14 -0.49 1.90 24.83
C SER A 14 -1.13 2.55 23.58
N PRO A 15 -1.06 3.88 23.43
CA PRO A 15 -1.55 4.56 22.23
C PRO A 15 -0.95 3.99 20.93
N SER A 16 0.35 3.72 20.91
CA SER A 16 1.04 3.15 19.75
C SER A 16 0.52 1.74 19.41
N ALA A 17 0.32 0.88 20.42
CA ALA A 17 -0.29 -0.44 20.21
C ALA A 17 -1.71 -0.35 19.66
N LEU A 18 -2.50 0.62 20.14
CA LEU A 18 -3.85 0.86 19.63
C LEU A 18 -3.85 1.30 18.17
N VAL A 19 -2.96 2.22 17.78
CA VAL A 19 -2.83 2.68 16.39
C VAL A 19 -2.47 1.53 15.45
N GLN A 20 -1.51 0.69 15.83
CA GLN A 20 -1.09 -0.48 15.04
C GLN A 20 -2.20 -1.53 14.94
N THR A 21 -2.92 -1.78 16.05
CA THR A 21 -4.10 -2.66 16.05
C THR A 21 -5.20 -2.15 15.12
N LEU A 22 -5.46 -0.84 15.12
CA LEU A 22 -6.42 -0.22 14.21
C LEU A 22 -5.96 -0.32 12.75
N ASN A 23 -4.66 -0.15 12.48
CA ASN A 23 -4.10 -0.38 11.14
C ASN A 23 -4.33 -1.81 10.66
N GLN A 24 -3.99 -2.82 11.46
CA GLN A 24 -4.22 -4.23 11.13
C GLN A 24 -5.69 -4.54 10.84
N LYS A 25 -6.61 -4.01 11.66
CA LYS A 25 -8.06 -4.15 11.43
C LYS A 25 -8.50 -3.47 10.13
N GLY A 26 -7.93 -2.30 9.82
CA GLY A 26 -8.18 -1.59 8.57
C GLY A 26 -7.68 -2.37 7.36
N VAL A 27 -6.47 -2.93 7.44
CA VAL A 27 -5.90 -3.81 6.42
C VAL A 27 -6.81 -5.02 6.19
N TYR A 28 -7.19 -5.74 7.25
CA TYR A 28 -8.14 -6.85 7.18
C TYR A 28 -9.48 -6.45 6.51
N CYS A 29 -9.95 -5.22 6.74
CA CYS A 29 -11.14 -4.72 6.05
C CYS A 29 -10.90 -4.45 4.56
N ILE A 30 -9.72 -3.95 4.15
CA ILE A 30 -9.35 -3.82 2.72
C ILE A 30 -9.37 -5.19 2.05
N THR A 31 -8.71 -6.18 2.67
CA THR A 31 -8.57 -7.52 2.07
C THR A 31 -9.94 -8.18 1.86
N THR A 32 -10.86 -7.96 2.80
CA THR A 32 -12.24 -8.48 2.76
C THR A 32 -13.23 -7.62 1.98
N GLY A 33 -12.76 -6.61 1.23
CA GLY A 33 -13.59 -5.71 0.42
C GLY A 33 -14.46 -4.72 1.21
N ARG A 34 -14.28 -4.62 2.54
CA ARG A 34 -15.06 -3.75 3.43
C ARG A 34 -14.43 -2.36 3.57
N CYS A 35 -14.27 -1.67 2.45
CA CYS A 35 -13.56 -0.38 2.37
C CYS A 35 -14.11 0.68 3.32
N ASN A 36 -15.43 0.74 3.53
CA ASN A 36 -16.05 1.67 4.49
C ASN A 36 -15.56 1.48 5.94
N ARG A 37 -15.44 0.22 6.38
CA ARG A 37 -14.91 -0.09 7.72
C ARG A 37 -13.41 0.18 7.80
N ALA A 38 -12.68 -0.12 6.73
CA ALA A 38 -11.25 0.18 6.63
C ALA A 38 -10.98 1.69 6.83
N ILE A 39 -11.71 2.55 6.10
CA ILE A 39 -11.63 4.01 6.24
C ILE A 39 -11.87 4.45 7.68
N SER A 40 -12.91 3.93 8.34
CA SER A 40 -13.20 4.26 9.75
C SER A 40 -12.05 3.88 10.69
N PHE A 41 -11.44 2.71 10.50
CA PHE A 41 -10.29 2.28 11.30
C PHE A 41 -9.07 3.17 11.07
N PHE A 42 -8.74 3.52 9.83
CA PHE A 42 -7.59 4.36 9.52
C PHE A 42 -7.78 5.81 10.00
N VAL A 43 -8.98 6.38 9.86
CA VAL A 43 -9.28 7.73 10.39
C VAL A 43 -9.12 7.75 11.91
N ARG A 44 -9.68 6.75 12.61
CA ARG A 44 -9.49 6.63 14.07
C ARG A 44 -8.03 6.43 14.46
N ALA A 45 -7.28 5.64 13.69
CA ALA A 45 -5.85 5.44 13.93
C ALA A 45 -5.06 6.76 13.77
N MET A 46 -5.39 7.56 12.76
CA MET A 46 -4.81 8.89 12.53
C MET A 46 -5.15 9.90 13.64
N GLU A 47 -6.35 9.81 14.23
CA GLU A 47 -6.73 10.64 15.38
C GLU A 47 -5.92 10.27 16.63
N VAL A 48 -5.78 8.98 16.92
CA VAL A 48 -4.97 8.51 18.06
C VAL A 48 -3.49 8.84 17.85
N SER A 49 -2.96 8.71 16.63
CA SER A 49 -1.54 8.99 16.35
C SER A 49 -1.16 10.46 16.55
N LYS A 50 -2.11 11.40 16.52
CA LYS A 50 -1.84 12.82 16.85
C LYS A 50 -1.40 13.01 18.30
N GLN A 51 -1.87 12.15 19.20
CA GLN A 51 -1.51 12.21 20.62
C GLN A 51 -0.08 11.69 20.88
N ASP A 52 0.47 10.92 19.95
CA ASP A 52 1.77 10.26 20.08
C ASP A 52 2.93 11.06 19.44
N GLN A 53 2.66 12.25 18.87
CA GLN A 53 3.65 13.06 18.14
C GLN A 53 4.85 13.53 18.99
N HIS A 54 4.71 13.53 20.32
CA HIS A 54 5.78 13.96 21.23
C HIS A 54 6.69 12.81 21.70
N ARG A 55 6.37 11.55 21.36
CA ARG A 55 7.20 10.42 21.76
C ARG A 55 8.38 10.25 20.81
N THR A 56 9.55 9.96 21.38
CA THR A 56 10.73 9.54 20.62
C THR A 56 10.40 8.30 19.81
N ALA A 57 10.68 8.36 18.51
CA ALA A 57 10.51 7.21 17.62
C ALA A 57 11.45 6.07 18.04
N CYS A 58 10.96 4.84 17.95
CA CYS A 58 11.74 3.64 18.11
C CYS A 58 12.71 3.50 16.92
N ASN A 59 13.96 3.19 17.22
CA ASN A 59 15.02 3.01 16.22
C ASN A 59 15.31 1.54 15.91
N CYS A 60 14.44 0.60 16.33
CA CYS A 60 14.63 -0.80 15.95
C CYS A 60 14.35 -1.01 14.45
N GLU A 61 14.99 -2.02 13.88
CA GLU A 61 14.86 -2.36 12.45
C GLU A 61 13.42 -2.65 12.02
N HIS A 62 12.59 -3.18 12.93
CA HIS A 62 11.18 -3.52 12.69
C HIS A 62 10.24 -2.32 12.63
N CYS A 63 10.66 -1.15 13.13
CA CYS A 63 9.86 0.07 13.10
C CYS A 63 10.08 0.91 11.85
N SER A 64 10.93 0.45 10.92
CA SER A 64 11.19 1.11 9.65
C SER A 64 10.02 0.96 8.67
N LEU A 65 9.88 1.92 7.75
CA LEU A 65 8.92 1.82 6.64
C LEU A 65 9.24 0.63 5.73
N GLU A 66 10.53 0.42 5.49
CA GLU A 66 11.10 -0.70 4.73
C GLU A 66 10.63 -2.05 5.26
N ALA A 67 10.88 -2.32 6.55
CA ALA A 67 10.49 -3.59 7.17
C ALA A 67 8.97 -3.83 7.12
N CYS A 68 8.15 -2.77 7.20
CA CYS A 68 6.70 -2.90 7.09
C CYS A 68 6.26 -3.23 5.65
N ILE A 69 6.88 -2.62 4.64
CA ILE A 69 6.59 -2.90 3.23
C ILE A 69 7.00 -4.34 2.88
N GLU A 70 8.22 -4.73 3.25
CA GLU A 70 8.73 -6.08 3.03
C GLU A 70 7.84 -7.13 3.70
N TYR A 71 7.47 -6.89 4.96
CA TYR A 71 6.55 -7.76 5.68
C TYR A 71 5.21 -7.89 4.95
N SER A 72 4.64 -6.78 4.48
CA SER A 72 3.37 -6.78 3.74
C SER A 72 3.44 -7.61 2.46
N HIS A 73 4.56 -7.54 1.75
CA HIS A 73 4.79 -8.36 0.55
C HIS A 73 5.02 -9.83 0.89
N SER A 74 5.75 -10.14 1.95
CA SER A 74 5.99 -11.54 2.37
C SER A 74 4.68 -12.26 2.69
N LEU A 75 3.71 -11.58 3.31
CA LEU A 75 2.38 -12.12 3.55
C LEU A 75 1.70 -12.53 2.24
N VAL A 76 1.81 -11.75 1.16
CA VAL A 76 1.20 -12.12 -0.12
C VAL A 76 1.90 -13.31 -0.76
N GLN A 77 3.23 -13.42 -0.62
CA GLN A 77 4.03 -14.51 -1.19
C GLN A 77 3.78 -15.85 -0.50
N GLU A 78 3.82 -15.92 0.83
CA GLU A 78 3.64 -17.17 1.60
C GLU A 78 2.30 -17.85 1.28
N HIS A 79 1.29 -17.06 0.96
CA HIS A 79 -0.03 -17.54 0.58
C HIS A 79 -0.11 -18.03 -0.88
N SER A 80 0.73 -17.53 -1.78
CA SER A 80 0.80 -18.06 -3.16
C SER A 80 1.43 -19.46 -3.21
N GLU A 81 2.40 -19.75 -2.34
CA GLU A 81 3.08 -21.04 -2.29
C GLU A 81 2.21 -22.12 -1.62
N SER A 82 1.47 -21.77 -0.57
CA SER A 82 0.58 -22.69 0.15
C SER A 82 -0.70 -23.06 -0.61
N ALA A 83 -1.15 -22.24 -1.57
CA ALA A 83 -2.35 -22.50 -2.36
C ALA A 83 -2.24 -23.72 -3.32
N MET A 84 -1.06 -24.33 -3.45
CA MET A 84 -0.87 -25.57 -4.20
C MET A 84 -1.16 -26.83 -3.37
N GLU A 85 -1.36 -26.70 -2.05
CA GLU A 85 -1.82 -27.79 -1.19
C GLU A 85 -3.33 -27.62 -0.97
N GLU A 86 -4.12 -28.58 -1.45
CA GLU A 86 -5.60 -28.56 -1.56
C GLU A 86 -6.34 -28.57 -0.20
N ASP A 87 -6.07 -27.62 0.69
CA ASP A 87 -6.85 -27.44 1.92
C ASP A 87 -7.69 -26.16 1.85
N ASP A 88 -9.00 -26.32 2.01
CA ASP A 88 -10.06 -25.35 1.71
C ASP A 88 -10.16 -24.19 2.74
N SER A 89 -9.08 -23.91 3.47
CA SER A 89 -9.12 -23.14 4.72
C SER A 89 -8.55 -21.71 4.66
N CYS A 90 -8.06 -21.20 3.52
CA CYS A 90 -7.50 -19.83 3.47
C CYS A 90 -8.20 -18.88 2.49
N ASP A 91 -9.37 -18.39 2.88
CA ASP A 91 -10.13 -17.34 2.18
C ASP A 91 -9.44 -15.95 2.19
N PHE A 92 -8.45 -15.74 3.06
CA PHE A 92 -7.90 -14.39 3.31
C PHE A 92 -7.12 -13.81 2.12
N VAL A 93 -6.43 -14.63 1.32
CA VAL A 93 -5.50 -14.14 0.27
C VAL A 93 -5.94 -14.36 -1.16
N ARG A 94 -6.81 -15.35 -1.44
CA ARG A 94 -7.45 -15.45 -2.77
C ARG A 94 -8.08 -14.14 -3.21
N GLN A 95 -8.53 -13.30 -2.28
CA GLN A 95 -9.14 -12.00 -2.58
C GLN A 95 -8.16 -10.91 -3.08
N PHE A 96 -6.85 -11.01 -2.80
CA PHE A 96 -5.86 -10.06 -3.29
C PHE A 96 -5.53 -10.25 -4.77
N CYS A 97 -5.45 -11.51 -5.22
CA CYS A 97 -5.03 -11.87 -6.58
C CYS A 97 -6.22 -12.13 -7.53
N ASN A 98 -7.33 -12.71 -7.04
CA ASN A 98 -8.38 -13.24 -7.93
C ASN A 98 -9.48 -12.24 -8.31
N ARG A 99 -9.41 -10.98 -7.84
CA ARG A 99 -10.41 -9.99 -8.24
C ARG A 99 -10.16 -9.42 -9.65
N GLU A 100 -9.11 -9.85 -10.34
CA GLU A 100 -8.84 -9.45 -11.72
C GLU A 100 -9.51 -10.33 -12.80
N ASP A 101 -10.07 -11.52 -12.49
CA ASP A 101 -10.33 -12.48 -13.58
C ASP A 101 -11.60 -13.36 -13.47
N SER A 102 -12.79 -12.73 -13.48
CA SER A 102 -14.02 -13.51 -13.76
C SER A 102 -14.99 -12.84 -14.74
N SER A 103 -14.66 -11.67 -15.27
CA SER A 103 -15.36 -11.11 -16.42
C SER A 103 -14.51 -11.34 -17.66
N SER A 104 -14.79 -12.42 -18.40
CA SER A 104 -14.21 -12.78 -19.70
C SER A 104 -14.56 -11.78 -20.81
N HIS A 105 -14.34 -10.49 -20.59
CA HIS A 105 -14.52 -9.43 -21.57
C HIS A 105 -13.17 -8.79 -21.82
N ASN A 106 -12.74 -8.87 -23.08
CA ASN A 106 -11.49 -8.39 -23.67
C ASN A 106 -11.22 -6.88 -23.43
N HIS A 107 -10.98 -6.47 -22.18
CA HIS A 107 -10.58 -5.12 -21.81
C HIS A 107 -9.13 -5.14 -21.33
N ASP A 108 -8.20 -5.30 -22.28
CA ASP A 108 -6.74 -5.25 -22.06
C ASP A 108 -6.19 -3.89 -21.55
N ASP A 109 -7.05 -2.94 -21.15
CA ASP A 109 -6.64 -1.54 -20.88
C ASP A 109 -7.00 -1.02 -19.47
N ASP A 110 -7.42 -1.91 -18.56
CA ASP A 110 -7.78 -1.49 -17.19
C ASP A 110 -6.56 -1.11 -16.33
N GLY A 111 -5.34 -1.28 -16.84
CA GLY A 111 -4.07 -1.00 -16.16
C GLY A 111 -3.89 -1.75 -14.84
N TYR A 112 -2.72 -1.57 -14.24
CA TYR A 112 -2.33 -2.21 -13.00
C TYR A 112 -2.52 -1.29 -11.80
N LEU A 113 -3.22 -1.78 -10.79
CA LEU A 113 -3.40 -1.11 -9.50
C LEU A 113 -2.59 -1.85 -8.42
N TYR A 114 -1.72 -1.15 -7.70
CA TYR A 114 -1.09 -1.74 -6.52
C TYR A 114 -2.10 -1.79 -5.37
N ARG A 115 -2.46 -3.02 -4.96
CA ARG A 115 -3.55 -3.31 -4.00
C ARG A 115 -3.09 -3.75 -2.60
N ILE A 116 -1.79 -3.82 -2.35
CA ILE A 116 -1.25 -4.37 -1.10
C ILE A 116 -1.19 -3.26 -0.03
N PRO A 117 -2.03 -3.28 1.02
CA PRO A 117 -1.91 -2.32 2.11
C PRO A 117 -0.68 -2.62 2.96
N ILE A 118 -0.13 -1.60 3.62
CA ILE A 118 1.06 -1.76 4.47
C ILE A 118 0.66 -2.17 5.89
N VAL A 119 1.19 -3.30 6.33
CA VAL A 119 1.02 -3.91 7.64
C VAL A 119 2.24 -3.59 8.51
N THR A 120 2.00 -3.28 9.77
CA THR A 120 3.07 -3.13 10.76
C THR A 120 3.56 -4.51 11.21
N LYS A 121 4.88 -4.71 11.21
CA LYS A 121 5.49 -5.99 11.62
C LYS A 121 5.09 -6.34 13.07
N PRO A 122 4.77 -7.61 13.41
CA PRO A 122 4.38 -7.99 14.77
C PRO A 122 5.38 -7.56 15.86
N ASP A 123 6.68 -7.63 15.55
CA ASP A 123 7.76 -7.22 16.47
C ASP A 123 7.79 -5.72 16.78
N SER A 124 7.05 -4.91 16.02
CA SER A 124 6.91 -3.46 16.27
C SER A 124 5.73 -3.13 17.18
N MET A 125 4.93 -4.12 17.60
CA MET A 125 3.69 -3.86 18.35
C MET A 125 3.95 -3.16 19.68
N GLY A 126 3.31 -2.00 19.88
CA GLY A 126 3.48 -1.13 21.03
C GLY A 126 4.63 -0.13 20.92
N HIS A 127 5.49 -0.23 19.91
CA HIS A 127 6.56 0.72 19.68
C HIS A 127 6.02 2.02 19.07
N SER A 128 6.60 3.15 19.45
CA SER A 128 6.35 4.42 18.75
C SER A 128 7.09 4.39 17.41
N MET A 129 6.37 4.37 16.29
CA MET A 129 6.96 4.43 14.95
C MET A 129 7.14 5.87 14.44
N GLY A 130 6.87 6.88 15.28
CA GLY A 130 6.99 8.30 14.93
C GLY A 130 6.27 8.65 13.63
N ASN A 131 6.97 9.31 12.71
CA ASN A 131 6.42 9.76 11.42
C ASN A 131 6.16 8.63 10.42
N ILE A 132 6.62 7.40 10.68
CA ILE A 132 6.38 6.27 9.78
C ILE A 132 4.90 5.83 9.86
N MET A 133 4.29 5.88 11.04
CA MET A 133 2.90 5.44 11.18
C MET A 133 1.89 6.33 10.44
N PRO A 134 1.96 7.67 10.53
CA PRO A 134 1.13 8.54 9.70
C PRO A 134 1.30 8.30 8.19
N LYS A 135 2.52 8.00 7.72
CA LYS A 135 2.79 7.68 6.31
C LYS A 135 2.06 6.40 5.87
N ILE A 136 2.19 5.33 6.65
CA ILE A 136 1.48 4.04 6.44
C ILE A 136 -0.04 4.25 6.41
N LEU A 137 -0.58 4.94 7.43
CA LEU A 137 -2.02 5.19 7.54
C LEU A 137 -2.55 6.05 6.39
N THR A 138 -1.80 7.07 5.97
CA THR A 138 -2.19 7.94 4.84
C THR A 138 -2.29 7.15 3.55
N PHE A 139 -1.32 6.28 3.27
CA PHE A 139 -1.35 5.41 2.11
C PHE A 139 -2.49 4.39 2.16
N ASN A 140 -2.65 3.68 3.28
CA ASN A 140 -3.71 2.70 3.43
C ASN A 140 -5.11 3.33 3.32
N LEU A 141 -5.27 4.56 3.84
CA LEU A 141 -6.50 5.34 3.68
C LEU A 141 -6.73 5.75 2.22
N ALA A 142 -5.66 6.16 1.50
CA ALA A 142 -5.73 6.46 0.06
C ALA A 142 -6.19 5.23 -0.73
N LEU A 143 -5.61 4.07 -0.42
CA LEU A 143 -5.96 2.79 -1.03
C LEU A 143 -7.40 2.39 -0.74
N ALA A 144 -7.86 2.50 0.51
CA ALA A 144 -9.26 2.19 0.86
C ALA A 144 -10.26 3.10 0.11
N HIS A 145 -9.97 4.40 -0.02
CA HIS A 145 -10.80 5.30 -0.83
C HIS A 145 -10.73 4.97 -2.32
N HIS A 146 -9.55 4.60 -2.84
CA HIS A 146 -9.40 4.17 -4.22
C HIS A 146 -10.28 2.95 -4.49
N LEU A 147 -10.11 1.87 -3.73
CA LEU A 147 -10.88 0.64 -3.87
C LEU A 147 -12.39 0.88 -3.72
N LYS A 148 -12.81 1.69 -2.75
CA LYS A 148 -14.21 2.11 -2.61
C LYS A 148 -14.74 2.85 -3.85
N ALA A 149 -13.92 3.69 -4.49
CA ALA A 149 -14.31 4.41 -5.70
C ALA A 149 -14.56 3.48 -6.90
N LEU A 150 -13.84 2.35 -6.94
CA LEU A 150 -14.06 1.29 -7.93
C LEU A 150 -15.44 0.66 -7.76
N ASP A 151 -15.86 0.44 -6.52
CA ASP A 151 -17.13 -0.20 -6.19
C ASP A 151 -18.34 0.77 -6.27
N GLU A 152 -18.22 2.01 -5.77
CA GLU A 152 -19.37 2.93 -5.53
C GLU A 152 -19.49 4.13 -6.51
N LYS A 153 -18.67 4.19 -7.56
CA LYS A 153 -18.58 5.29 -8.56
C LYS A 153 -18.24 6.70 -8.01
N GLN A 154 -17.09 7.18 -8.48
CA GLN A 154 -16.57 8.56 -8.65
C GLN A 154 -16.18 9.44 -7.44
N ASN A 155 -17.00 9.62 -6.39
CA ASN A 155 -16.67 10.66 -5.37
C ASN A 155 -15.39 10.36 -4.57
N ASN A 156 -15.08 9.09 -4.33
CA ASN A 156 -13.92 8.69 -3.54
C ASN A 156 -12.58 8.88 -4.27
N PHE A 157 -12.55 9.00 -5.60
CA PHE A 157 -11.30 9.25 -6.34
C PHE A 157 -10.65 10.58 -5.96
N LYS A 158 -11.44 11.64 -5.72
CA LYS A 158 -10.88 12.96 -5.33
C LYS A 158 -10.14 12.90 -4.00
N ILE A 159 -10.63 12.08 -3.06
CA ILE A 159 -9.98 11.87 -1.76
C ILE A 159 -8.71 11.04 -1.94
N ALA A 160 -8.79 9.95 -2.71
CA ALA A 160 -7.62 9.13 -3.04
C ALA A 160 -6.50 9.95 -3.69
N VAL A 161 -6.81 10.82 -4.66
CA VAL A 161 -5.83 11.74 -5.29
C VAL A 161 -5.11 12.58 -4.25
N ARG A 162 -5.84 13.24 -3.34
CA ARG A 162 -5.24 14.12 -2.33
C ARG A 162 -4.32 13.37 -1.39
N LEU A 163 -4.73 12.18 -0.95
CA LEU A 163 -3.94 11.36 -0.03
C LEU A 163 -2.70 10.77 -0.70
N TYR A 164 -2.82 10.23 -1.93
CA TYR A 164 -1.65 9.75 -2.66
C TYR A 164 -0.68 10.87 -3.00
N GLN A 165 -1.16 12.07 -3.36
CA GLN A 165 -0.30 13.24 -3.57
C GLN A 165 0.48 13.60 -2.31
N LEU A 166 -0.16 13.54 -1.14
CA LEU A 166 0.51 13.79 0.14
C LEU A 166 1.63 12.77 0.40
N VAL A 167 1.36 11.48 0.16
CA VAL A 167 2.38 10.41 0.27
C VAL A 167 3.53 10.68 -0.70
N TYR A 168 3.22 10.85 -1.99
CA TYR A 168 4.20 11.11 -3.04
C TYR A 168 5.11 12.31 -2.73
N GLN A 169 4.53 13.45 -2.36
CA GLN A 169 5.28 14.67 -2.05
C GLN A 169 6.13 14.55 -0.78
N THR A 170 5.68 13.78 0.21
CA THR A 170 6.42 13.56 1.45
C THR A 170 7.63 12.67 1.18
N GLU A 171 7.44 11.60 0.43
CA GLU A 171 8.51 10.63 0.18
C GLU A 171 9.57 11.10 -0.81
N LEU A 172 9.22 11.97 -1.77
CA LEU A 172 10.22 12.55 -2.68
C LEU A 172 11.27 13.44 -1.99
N LYS A 173 10.97 13.95 -0.78
CA LYS A 173 11.91 14.75 0.01
C LYS A 173 12.87 13.89 0.81
N GLU A 174 12.53 12.62 1.01
CA GLU A 174 13.30 11.65 1.77
C GLU A 174 14.33 10.97 0.85
N LYS A 175 15.51 10.65 1.38
CA LYS A 175 16.61 10.04 0.61
C LYS A 175 16.72 8.53 0.80
N SER A 176 15.70 7.88 1.35
CA SER A 176 15.72 6.45 1.63
C SER A 176 15.19 5.63 0.45
N LYS A 177 15.67 4.39 0.31
CA LYS A 177 15.19 3.45 -0.73
C LYS A 177 13.70 3.12 -0.54
N ALA A 178 13.28 2.85 0.69
CA ALA A 178 11.88 2.60 1.02
C ALA A 178 10.98 3.80 0.66
N SER A 179 11.44 5.02 0.93
CA SER A 179 10.72 6.23 0.52
C SER A 179 10.59 6.32 -1.01
N PHE A 180 11.65 6.02 -1.74
CA PHE A 180 11.61 6.01 -3.19
C PHE A 180 10.61 4.99 -3.75
N PHE A 181 10.67 3.75 -3.26
CA PHE A 181 9.70 2.72 -3.62
C PHE A 181 8.26 3.15 -3.26
N PHE A 182 8.07 3.75 -2.10
CA PHE A 182 6.76 4.20 -1.66
C PHE A 182 6.20 5.35 -2.53
N ALA A 183 7.07 6.25 -3.01
CA ALA A 183 6.72 7.26 -4.00
C ALA A 183 6.32 6.64 -5.35
N LEU A 184 7.04 5.60 -5.79
CA LEU A 184 6.71 4.84 -7.00
C LEU A 184 5.32 4.19 -6.91
N VAL A 185 5.01 3.52 -5.80
CA VAL A 185 3.69 2.91 -5.56
C VAL A 185 2.59 3.97 -5.59
N ALA A 186 2.77 5.09 -4.89
CA ALA A 186 1.80 6.18 -4.88
C ALA A 186 1.61 6.78 -6.29
N ALA A 187 2.68 6.97 -7.06
CA ALA A 187 2.62 7.49 -8.42
C ALA A 187 1.90 6.53 -9.38
N ASN A 188 2.16 5.23 -9.29
CA ASN A 188 1.44 4.23 -10.08
C ASN A 188 -0.07 4.26 -9.80
N ASN A 189 -0.44 4.30 -8.52
CA ASN A 189 -1.86 4.37 -8.13
C ASN A 189 -2.50 5.71 -8.53
N LEU A 190 -1.76 6.82 -8.48
CA LEU A 190 -2.22 8.12 -8.99
C LEU A 190 -2.49 8.10 -10.49
N ALA A 191 -1.65 7.41 -11.28
CA ALA A 191 -1.87 7.26 -12.71
C ALA A 191 -3.22 6.59 -13.00
N ASP A 192 -3.52 5.50 -12.29
CA ASP A 192 -4.80 4.79 -12.40
C ASP A 192 -5.99 5.70 -12.05
N VAL A 193 -5.90 6.41 -10.91
CA VAL A 193 -6.96 7.34 -10.50
C VAL A 193 -7.14 8.48 -11.52
N HIS A 194 -6.05 9.02 -12.07
CA HIS A 194 -6.12 10.09 -13.08
C HIS A 194 -6.72 9.61 -14.40
N ARG A 195 -6.44 8.36 -14.82
CA ARG A 195 -7.10 7.73 -15.97
C ARG A 195 -8.62 7.69 -15.76
N ARG A 196 -9.06 7.22 -14.60
CA ARG A 196 -10.49 7.10 -14.23
C ARG A 196 -11.19 8.45 -14.06
N LEU A 197 -10.44 9.50 -13.80
CA LEU A 197 -10.92 10.88 -13.76
C LEU A 197 -10.79 11.61 -15.11
N SER A 198 -10.46 10.90 -16.19
CA SER A 198 -10.26 11.47 -17.53
C SER A 198 -9.25 12.63 -17.54
N ASN A 199 -8.16 12.50 -16.79
CA ASN A 199 -7.06 13.47 -16.73
C ASN A 199 -5.78 12.88 -17.34
N PRO A 200 -5.70 12.78 -18.68
CA PRO A 200 -4.59 12.12 -19.36
C PRO A 200 -3.25 12.82 -19.13
N GLN A 201 -3.24 14.15 -18.97
CA GLN A 201 -2.01 14.91 -18.70
C GLN A 201 -1.36 14.49 -17.38
N LYS A 202 -2.14 14.42 -16.28
CA LYS A 202 -1.59 14.02 -14.98
C LYS A 202 -1.30 12.53 -14.92
N GLN A 203 -2.11 11.71 -15.59
CA GLN A 203 -1.81 10.29 -15.76
C GLN A 203 -0.44 10.10 -16.42
N GLN A 204 -0.19 10.77 -17.54
CA GLN A 204 1.09 10.70 -18.25
C GLN A 204 2.26 11.17 -17.39
N GLN A 205 2.13 12.26 -16.63
CA GLN A 205 3.17 12.72 -15.70
C GLN A 205 3.50 11.67 -14.63
N CYS A 206 2.49 11.00 -14.07
CA CYS A 206 2.68 9.93 -13.11
C CYS A 206 3.40 8.73 -13.75
N LEU A 207 2.99 8.32 -14.96
CA LEU A 207 3.61 7.22 -15.69
C LEU A 207 5.05 7.51 -16.11
N GLN A 208 5.38 8.76 -16.47
CA GLN A 208 6.75 9.18 -16.75
C GLN A 208 7.65 9.05 -15.53
N PHE A 209 7.14 9.43 -14.35
CA PHE A 209 7.85 9.21 -13.09
C PHE A 209 8.04 7.71 -12.82
N VAL A 210 6.97 6.91 -12.95
CA VAL A 210 7.01 5.44 -12.76
C VAL A 210 8.09 4.82 -13.66
N LEU A 211 8.09 5.15 -14.96
CA LEU A 211 9.08 4.66 -15.91
C LEU A 211 10.51 5.06 -15.51
N SER A 212 10.72 6.34 -15.21
CA SER A 212 12.03 6.86 -14.79
C SER A 212 12.55 6.14 -13.54
N ALA A 213 11.65 5.88 -12.58
CA ALA A 213 11.97 5.21 -11.34
C ALA A 213 12.31 3.72 -11.56
N ILE A 214 11.55 3.02 -12.39
CA ILE A 214 11.85 1.62 -12.76
C ILE A 214 13.21 1.54 -13.45
N MET A 215 13.50 2.44 -14.41
CA MET A 215 14.81 2.46 -15.08
C MET A 215 15.96 2.70 -14.09
N LEU A 216 15.78 3.62 -13.14
CA LEU A 216 16.78 3.90 -12.11
C LEU A 216 17.02 2.67 -11.19
N MET A 217 15.95 2.00 -10.76
CA MET A 217 16.07 0.79 -9.94
C MET A 217 16.68 -0.38 -10.73
N GLY A 218 16.28 -0.57 -11.98
CA GLY A 218 16.81 -1.61 -12.87
C GLY A 218 18.31 -1.49 -13.12
N TYR A 219 18.81 -0.25 -13.23
CA TYR A 219 20.25 0.01 -13.33
C TYR A 219 21.01 -0.43 -12.07
N ASP A 220 20.46 -0.18 -10.87
CA ASP A 220 21.10 -0.52 -9.61
C ASP A 220 21.03 -2.02 -9.27
N ILE A 221 20.02 -2.75 -9.77
CA ILE A 221 19.87 -4.21 -9.56
C ILE A 221 21.07 -5.00 -10.15
N SER A 222 21.71 -4.47 -11.20
CA SER A 222 22.92 -5.08 -11.77
C SER A 222 24.14 -4.96 -10.86
N SER A 223 24.06 -4.16 -9.79
CA SER A 223 25.26 -3.58 -9.16
C SER A 223 25.74 -4.23 -7.85
N ARG A 224 24.91 -4.78 -6.92
CA ARG A 224 25.35 -5.71 -5.82
C ARG A 224 24.40 -6.13 -4.67
N ASN A 225 23.10 -5.83 -4.60
CA ASN A 225 22.28 -6.32 -3.47
C ASN A 225 20.81 -6.60 -3.86
N ARG A 226 20.38 -7.87 -3.75
CA ARG A 226 19.09 -8.39 -4.24
C ARG A 226 17.90 -8.26 -3.27
N GLU A 227 18.02 -7.52 -2.17
CA GLU A 227 17.04 -7.61 -1.08
C GLU A 227 15.67 -7.02 -1.46
N TYR A 228 15.62 -6.01 -2.34
CA TYR A 228 14.37 -5.44 -2.87
C TYR A 228 13.74 -6.20 -4.06
N CYS A 229 14.35 -7.32 -4.47
CA CYS A 229 13.99 -8.03 -5.71
C CYS A 229 12.65 -8.80 -5.63
N LYS A 230 11.90 -8.65 -4.53
CA LYS A 230 10.64 -9.39 -4.29
C LYS A 230 9.37 -8.65 -4.71
N VAL A 231 9.45 -7.34 -5.00
CA VAL A 231 8.29 -6.62 -5.52
C VAL A 231 8.19 -6.85 -7.02
N GLU A 232 7.09 -7.45 -7.46
CA GLU A 232 6.77 -7.63 -8.86
C GLU A 232 6.48 -6.26 -9.50
N LEU A 233 7.44 -5.78 -10.30
CA LEU A 233 7.33 -4.50 -11.02
C LEU A 233 6.62 -4.65 -12.37
N ASP A 234 6.28 -5.87 -12.78
CA ASP A 234 5.71 -6.16 -14.10
C ASP A 234 4.41 -5.39 -14.34
N GLY A 235 3.55 -5.29 -13.32
CA GLY A 235 2.35 -4.47 -13.38
C GLY A 235 2.65 -2.98 -13.59
N PHE A 236 3.71 -2.46 -12.96
CA PHE A 236 4.12 -1.06 -13.10
C PHE A 236 4.70 -0.80 -14.50
N VAL A 237 5.51 -1.73 -15.01
CA VAL A 237 6.05 -1.69 -16.37
C VAL A 237 4.91 -1.71 -17.39
N ARG A 238 3.92 -2.60 -17.22
CA ARG A 238 2.74 -2.68 -18.08
C ARG A 238 2.02 -1.34 -18.19
N ASN A 239 1.81 -0.65 -17.08
CA ASN A 239 1.22 0.70 -17.07
C ASN A 239 2.06 1.72 -17.85
N ALA A 240 3.38 1.68 -17.68
CA ALA A 240 4.30 2.60 -18.33
C ALA A 240 4.58 2.26 -19.81
N THR A 241 4.28 1.04 -20.26
CA THR A 241 4.62 0.54 -21.60
C THR A 241 3.97 1.36 -22.71
N SER A 242 2.77 1.91 -22.45
CA SER A 242 2.09 2.83 -23.39
C SER A 242 2.94 4.04 -23.78
N LEU A 243 3.85 4.50 -22.91
CA LEU A 243 4.77 5.61 -23.19
C LEU A 243 5.93 5.21 -24.10
N ILE A 244 6.34 3.95 -24.07
CA ILE A 244 7.46 3.41 -24.86
C ILE A 244 6.96 3.07 -26.26
N LEU A 245 5.78 2.47 -26.35
CA LEU A 245 5.23 1.94 -27.59
C LEU A 245 4.46 2.96 -28.41
N THR A 246 4.18 4.17 -27.90
CA THR A 246 3.61 5.25 -28.72
C THR A 246 4.52 5.46 -29.92
N PRO A 247 4.10 5.08 -31.14
CA PRO A 247 4.93 5.25 -32.32
C PRO A 247 5.15 6.75 -32.43
N GLY A 248 6.40 7.17 -32.28
CA GLY A 248 6.78 8.48 -32.79
C GLY A 248 6.39 8.43 -34.26
N CYS A 249 5.35 9.16 -34.65
CA CYS A 249 5.11 9.50 -36.04
C CYS A 249 6.35 10.27 -36.48
N ALA A 250 7.41 9.54 -36.84
CA ALA A 250 8.46 10.04 -37.68
C ALA A 250 7.72 10.42 -38.95
N ALA A 251 7.40 11.72 -39.07
CA ALA A 251 6.90 12.27 -40.30
C ALA A 251 7.97 11.94 -41.33
N VAL A 252 7.68 10.98 -42.20
CA VAL A 252 8.50 10.68 -43.37
C VAL A 252 8.39 11.95 -44.22
N ALA A 253 9.46 12.74 -44.21
CA ALA A 253 9.62 13.94 -45.03
C ALA A 253 10.05 13.55 -46.45
#